data_AF-A0A2R7RVS5-F1
#
_entry.id   AF-A0A2R7RVS5-F1
#
_cell.length_a   1.000
_cell.length_b   1.000
_cell.length_c   1.000
_cell.angle_alpha   90.00
_cell.angle_beta   90.00
_cell.angle_gamma   90.00
#
_symmetry.space_group_name_H-M   'P 1'
#
loop_
_entity.id
_entity.type
_entity.pdbx_description
1 polymer ?
#
loop_
_entity_poly.entity_id
_entity_poly.type
_entity_poly.pdbx_seq_one_letter_code
_entity_poly.pdbx_strand_id
1 'polypeptide(L)'
;MVNGMPRVTAQSQPAGSGCAASVKRQDYDANGNVAWSEDFKGYRTCFAHDLSRNLETDRVEGLAASTACGSLLAAGAALPGNARRTSTQWHPVWHLETKLAEPRRLTTKVYNGQ
;
A
#
# COMPACT_ATOMS: atom_id res chain seq x y z
N MET A 1 -2.34 18.09 -7.03
CA MET A 1 -3.59 18.27 -6.24
C MET A 1 -4.42 17.03 -6.44
N VAL A 2 -5.11 16.57 -5.40
CA VAL A 2 -6.12 15.52 -5.53
C VAL A 2 -7.44 16.13 -5.08
N ASN A 3 -8.46 16.10 -5.94
CA ASN A 3 -9.77 16.73 -5.69
C ASN A 3 -9.64 18.21 -5.25
N GLY A 4 -8.77 18.97 -5.92
CA GLY A 4 -8.54 20.39 -5.62
C GLY A 4 -7.75 20.67 -4.34
N MET A 5 -7.40 19.65 -3.55
CA MET A 5 -6.60 19.80 -2.33
C MET A 5 -5.11 19.51 -2.59
N PRO A 6 -4.19 20.32 -2.04
CA PRO A 6 -2.76 20.01 -2.11
C PRO A 6 -2.44 18.77 -1.29
N ARG A 7 -1.54 17.93 -1.82
CA ARG A 7 -1.02 16.73 -1.15
C ARG A 7 0.50 16.76 -1.22
N VAL A 8 1.15 16.26 -0.17
CA VAL A 8 2.61 16.18 -0.10
C VAL A 8 3.09 15.00 -0.94
N THR A 9 3.82 15.27 -2.01
CA THR A 9 4.33 14.22 -2.94
C THR A 9 5.82 13.97 -2.78
N ALA A 10 6.55 14.83 -2.08
CA ALA A 10 7.98 14.66 -1.82
C ALA A 10 8.41 15.38 -0.55
N GLN A 11 9.42 14.82 0.11
CA GLN A 11 10.16 15.45 1.20
C GLN A 11 11.65 15.12 1.06
N SER A 12 12.51 16.04 1.51
CA SER A 12 13.97 15.90 1.39
C SER A 12 14.65 15.47 2.68
N GLN A 13 13.93 15.43 3.80
CA GLN A 13 14.48 15.09 5.11
C GLN A 13 13.94 13.73 5.59
N PRO A 14 14.82 12.76 5.92
CA PRO A 14 14.41 11.52 6.55
C PRO A 14 13.94 11.78 7.99
N ALA A 15 13.19 10.84 8.56
CA ALA A 15 12.74 10.93 9.94
C ALA A 15 13.93 10.82 10.91
N GLY A 16 13.80 11.44 12.08
CA GLY A 16 14.78 11.36 13.15
C GLY A 16 14.94 9.94 13.71
N SER A 17 16.01 9.72 14.48
CA SER A 17 16.24 8.45 15.17
C SER A 17 15.06 8.12 16.10
N GLY A 18 14.57 6.88 16.02
CA GLY A 18 13.41 6.41 16.81
C GLY A 18 12.04 6.63 16.16
N CYS A 19 11.98 7.23 14.97
CA CYS A 19 10.75 7.40 14.21
C CYS A 19 10.60 6.34 13.10
N ALA A 20 9.38 6.14 12.61
CA ALA A 20 9.11 5.26 11.48
C ALA A 20 9.85 5.73 10.20
N ALA A 21 10.08 4.80 9.26
CA ALA A 21 10.74 5.10 8.00
C ALA A 21 10.02 6.24 7.27
N SER A 22 10.78 7.28 6.89
CA SER A 22 10.23 8.44 6.20
C SER A 22 10.05 8.20 4.72
N VAL A 23 9.05 8.85 4.14
CA VAL A 23 8.73 8.83 2.72
C VAL A 23 9.50 9.94 2.03
N LYS A 24 10.33 9.58 1.06
CA LYS A 24 11.05 10.52 0.19
C LYS A 24 10.12 11.07 -0.88
N ARG A 25 9.33 10.20 -1.52
CA ARG A 25 8.39 10.54 -2.58
C ARG A 25 7.17 9.64 -2.52
N GLN A 26 6.03 10.15 -2.92
CA GLN A 26 4.80 9.37 -3.07
C GLN A 26 3.89 10.02 -4.08
N ASP A 27 2.93 9.24 -4.54
CA ASP A 27 1.84 9.72 -5.36
C ASP A 27 0.52 9.12 -4.89
N TYR A 28 -0.57 9.66 -5.41
CA TYR A 28 -1.91 9.36 -4.95
C TYR A 28 -2.81 8.93 -6.10
N ASP A 29 -3.82 8.12 -5.78
CA ASP A 29 -4.93 7.88 -6.70
C ASP A 29 -5.91 9.07 -6.72
N ALA A 30 -6.96 8.95 -7.54
CA ALA A 30 -7.98 10.00 -7.70
C ALA A 30 -8.76 10.32 -6.41
N ASN A 31 -8.79 9.40 -5.45
CA ASN A 31 -9.47 9.60 -4.17
C ASN A 31 -8.53 10.13 -3.08
N GLY A 32 -7.22 10.15 -3.36
CA GLY A 32 -6.21 10.62 -2.42
C GLY A 32 -5.65 9.52 -1.54
N ASN A 33 -5.87 8.26 -1.88
CA ASN A 33 -5.12 7.16 -1.27
C ASN A 33 -3.71 7.12 -1.87
N VAL A 34 -2.73 6.67 -1.10
CA VAL A 34 -1.36 6.55 -1.60
C VAL A 34 -1.33 5.46 -2.66
N ALA A 35 -0.96 5.77 -3.89
CA ALA A 35 -0.83 4.79 -4.97
C ALA A 35 0.54 4.08 -4.90
N TRP A 36 1.58 4.84 -4.56
CA TRP A 36 2.92 4.31 -4.28
C TRP A 36 3.70 5.26 -3.40
N SER A 37 4.68 4.73 -2.67
CA SER A 37 5.64 5.50 -1.89
C SER A 37 7.04 4.98 -2.10
N GLU A 38 8.03 5.87 -1.99
CA GLU A 38 9.45 5.59 -1.99
C GLU A 38 10.07 6.08 -0.69
N ASP A 39 10.87 5.24 -0.06
CA ASP A 39 11.62 5.61 1.13
C ASP A 39 12.98 6.24 0.76
N PHE A 40 13.68 6.74 1.78
CA PHE A 40 15.03 7.29 1.62
C PHE A 40 16.10 6.23 1.33
N LYS A 41 15.79 4.94 1.50
CA LYS A 41 16.69 3.81 1.19
C LYS A 41 16.58 3.37 -0.27
N GLY A 42 15.65 3.94 -1.03
CA GLY A 42 15.46 3.63 -2.45
C GLY A 42 14.56 2.42 -2.68
N TYR A 43 13.74 2.04 -1.70
CA TYR A 43 12.70 1.04 -1.87
C TYR A 43 11.36 1.70 -2.18
N ARG A 44 10.61 1.07 -3.09
CA ARG A 44 9.24 1.46 -3.43
C ARG A 44 8.24 0.45 -2.85
N THR A 45 7.11 0.99 -2.39
CA THR A 45 5.91 0.25 -2.06
C THR A 45 4.78 0.69 -2.98
N CYS A 46 4.05 -0.27 -3.54
CA CYS A 46 2.88 -0.06 -4.39
C CYS A 46 1.62 -0.48 -3.66
N PHE A 47 0.51 0.23 -3.87
CA PHE A 47 -0.76 -0.04 -3.20
C PHE A 47 -1.92 -0.06 -4.19
N ALA A 48 -2.90 -0.92 -3.94
CA ALA A 48 -4.22 -0.91 -4.59
C ALA A 48 -5.30 -0.70 -3.53
N HIS A 49 -6.38 -0.01 -3.92
CA HIS A 49 -7.48 0.33 -3.04
C HIS A 49 -8.83 0.01 -3.69
N ASP A 50 -9.81 -0.36 -2.87
CA ASP A 50 -11.22 -0.23 -3.22
C ASP A 50 -11.59 1.26 -3.21
N LEU A 51 -11.75 1.85 -4.39
CA LEU A 51 -12.04 3.28 -4.55
C LEU A 51 -13.46 3.67 -4.09
N SER A 52 -14.37 2.73 -3.86
CA SER A 52 -15.69 3.08 -3.32
C SER A 52 -15.63 3.35 -1.81
N ARG A 53 -14.65 2.75 -1.12
CA ARG A 53 -14.54 2.79 0.36
C ARG A 53 -13.18 3.26 0.87
N ASN A 54 -12.23 3.49 -0.02
CA ASN A 54 -10.84 3.88 0.28
C ASN A 54 -10.13 2.87 1.20
N LEU A 55 -10.28 1.57 0.91
CA LEU A 55 -9.70 0.47 1.68
C LEU A 55 -8.57 -0.19 0.89
N GLU A 56 -7.38 -0.34 1.50
CA GLU A 56 -6.23 -1.03 0.90
C GLU A 56 -6.57 -2.50 0.65
N THR A 57 -6.55 -2.94 -0.61
CA THR A 57 -6.84 -4.32 -1.01
C THR A 57 -5.58 -5.11 -1.33
N ASP A 58 -4.52 -4.43 -1.75
CA ASP A 58 -3.24 -5.04 -2.08
C ASP A 58 -2.09 -4.08 -1.81
N ARG A 59 -0.96 -4.63 -1.36
CA ARG A 59 0.28 -3.91 -1.14
C ARG A 59 1.46 -4.75 -1.55
N VAL A 60 2.39 -4.17 -2.31
CA VAL A 60 3.65 -4.80 -2.71
C VAL A 60 4.82 -3.96 -2.24
N GLU A 61 5.61 -4.49 -1.32
CA GLU A 61 6.73 -3.82 -0.64
C GLU A 61 8.09 -4.38 -1.11
N GLY A 62 9.14 -3.58 -0.96
CA GLY A 62 10.52 -4.01 -1.23
C GLY A 62 10.92 -3.96 -2.70
N LEU A 63 10.22 -3.17 -3.52
CA LEU A 63 10.56 -2.97 -4.93
C LEU A 63 11.72 -1.99 -5.06
N ALA A 64 12.46 -2.07 -6.17
CA ALA A 64 13.43 -1.02 -6.49
C ALA A 64 12.71 0.32 -6.74
N ALA A 65 13.33 1.44 -6.38
CA ALA A 65 12.83 2.77 -6.72
C ALA A 65 12.48 2.88 -8.21
N SER A 66 11.48 3.70 -8.53
CA SER A 66 10.94 3.93 -9.88
C SER A 66 10.28 2.72 -10.55
N THR A 67 10.15 1.57 -9.88
CA THR A 67 9.40 0.42 -10.41
C THR A 67 7.93 0.78 -10.64
N ALA A 68 7.38 0.39 -11.79
CA ALA A 68 5.98 0.63 -12.13
C ALA A 68 5.04 -0.32 -11.36
N CYS A 69 3.99 0.22 -10.73
CA CYS A 69 3.10 -0.56 -9.87
C CYS A 69 2.04 -1.38 -10.62
N GLY A 70 1.60 -0.93 -11.81
CA GLY A 70 0.41 -1.46 -12.47
C GLY A 70 0.44 -2.99 -12.70
N SER A 71 1.54 -3.53 -13.22
CA SER A 71 1.68 -4.97 -13.46
C SER A 71 1.88 -5.78 -12.19
N LEU A 72 2.44 -5.17 -11.14
CA LEU A 72 2.75 -5.85 -9.87
C LEU A 72 1.53 -6.00 -8.97
N LEU A 73 0.56 -5.10 -9.10
CA LEU A 73 -0.70 -5.14 -8.36
C LEU A 73 -1.75 -6.08 -9.00
N ALA A 74 -1.50 -6.62 -10.19
CA ALA A 74 -2.37 -7.63 -10.78
C ALA A 74 -2.38 -8.93 -9.96
N ALA A 75 -3.54 -9.61 -9.89
CA ALA A 75 -3.66 -10.89 -9.21
C ALA A 75 -2.73 -11.93 -9.85
N GLY A 76 -1.94 -12.64 -9.03
CA GLY A 76 -0.99 -13.64 -9.52
C GLY A 76 0.27 -13.07 -10.18
N ALA A 77 0.50 -11.76 -10.14
CA ALA A 77 1.71 -11.15 -10.67
C ALA A 77 2.97 -11.76 -10.02
N ALA A 78 3.95 -12.10 -10.85
CA ALA A 78 5.28 -12.49 -10.39
C ALA A 78 6.00 -11.26 -9.82
N LEU A 79 6.51 -11.38 -8.59
CA LEU A 79 7.18 -10.29 -7.91
C LEU A 79 8.70 -10.39 -8.08
N PRO A 80 9.39 -9.27 -8.33
CA PRO A 80 10.85 -9.27 -8.47
C PRO A 80 11.54 -9.41 -7.11
N GLY A 81 12.67 -10.13 -7.09
CA GLY A 81 13.59 -10.18 -5.95
C GLY A 81 12.94 -10.61 -4.63
N ASN A 82 13.20 -9.85 -3.57
CA ASN A 82 12.65 -10.08 -2.22
C ASN A 82 11.37 -9.29 -1.94
N ALA A 83 10.67 -8.83 -2.99
CA ALA A 83 9.43 -8.10 -2.84
C ALA A 83 8.34 -8.98 -2.19
N ARG A 84 7.49 -8.35 -1.40
CA ARG A 84 6.47 -9.03 -0.61
C ARG A 84 5.11 -8.45 -0.92
N ARG A 85 4.14 -9.33 -1.17
CA ARG A 85 2.75 -8.95 -1.34
C ARG A 85 1.95 -9.26 -0.08
N THR A 86 1.10 -8.31 0.27
CA THR A 86 0.04 -8.45 1.26
C THR A 86 -1.28 -8.12 0.58
N SER A 87 -2.28 -8.99 0.71
CA SER A 87 -3.62 -8.75 0.15
C SER A 87 -4.67 -8.87 1.23
N THR A 88 -5.65 -7.97 1.21
CA THR A 88 -6.62 -7.78 2.29
C THR A 88 -8.03 -7.93 1.76
N GLN A 89 -8.81 -8.84 2.34
CA GLN A 89 -10.24 -8.94 2.11
C GLN A 89 -10.98 -8.23 3.25
N TRP A 90 -11.87 -7.30 2.90
CA TRP A 90 -12.67 -6.52 3.85
C TRP A 90 -14.09 -7.08 4.00
N HIS A 91 -14.70 -6.81 5.15
CA HIS A 91 -16.12 -7.01 5.37
C HIS A 91 -16.91 -6.11 4.39
N PRO A 92 -18.01 -6.59 3.78
CA PRO A 92 -18.73 -5.84 2.74
C PRO A 92 -19.27 -4.49 3.21
N VAL A 93 -19.63 -4.37 4.49
CA VAL A 93 -20.25 -3.15 5.05
C VAL A 93 -19.31 -2.37 5.96
N TRP A 94 -18.50 -3.07 6.75
CA TRP A 94 -17.67 -2.45 7.80
C TRP A 94 -16.21 -2.41 7.39
N HIS A 95 -15.46 -1.47 7.94
CA HIS A 95 -14.01 -1.38 7.73
C HIS A 95 -13.28 -2.39 8.63
N LEU A 96 -13.66 -3.66 8.50
CA LEU A 96 -13.10 -4.79 9.22
C LEU A 96 -12.44 -5.74 8.23
N GLU A 97 -11.17 -6.04 8.47
CA GLU A 97 -10.43 -7.04 7.69
C GLU A 97 -10.95 -8.43 8.06
N THR A 98 -11.44 -9.19 7.08
CA THR A 98 -11.87 -10.57 7.28
C THR A 98 -10.80 -11.59 6.90
N LYS A 99 -9.92 -11.25 5.94
CA LYS A 99 -8.76 -12.07 5.59
C LYS A 99 -7.55 -11.21 5.23
N LEU A 100 -6.37 -11.71 5.59
CA LEU A 100 -5.08 -11.14 5.22
C LEU A 100 -4.17 -12.25 4.73
N ALA A 101 -3.74 -12.13 3.48
CA ALA A 101 -2.75 -12.99 2.87
C ALA A 101 -1.40 -12.27 2.87
N GLU A 102 -0.40 -12.91 3.47
CA GLU A 102 0.99 -12.46 3.55
C GLU A 102 1.89 -13.60 3.04
N PRO A 103 3.19 -13.36 2.79
CA PRO A 103 4.09 -14.42 2.38
C PRO A 103 4.11 -15.58 3.38
N ARG A 104 3.63 -16.75 2.93
CA ARG A 104 3.53 -17.98 3.73
C ARG A 104 2.63 -17.89 4.96
N ARG A 105 1.75 -16.89 5.04
CA ARG A 105 0.79 -16.75 6.14
C ARG A 105 -0.57 -16.30 5.62
N LEU A 106 -1.61 -16.99 6.04
CA LEU A 106 -3.00 -16.57 5.82
C LEU A 106 -3.67 -16.41 7.18
N THR A 107 -4.20 -15.23 7.44
CA THR A 107 -4.97 -14.91 8.64
C THR A 107 -6.43 -14.75 8.27
N THR A 108 -7.33 -15.42 8.99
CA THR A 108 -8.78 -15.23 8.86
C THR A 108 -9.33 -14.72 10.18
N LYS A 109 -10.13 -13.66 10.13
CA LYS A 109 -10.77 -13.04 11.29
C LYS A 109 -12.28 -13.24 11.19
N VAL A 110 -12.88 -13.69 12.29
CA VAL A 110 -14.32 -13.81 12.45
C VAL A 110 -14.74 -12.88 13.56
N TYR A 111 -15.71 -12.01 13.28
CA TYR A 111 -16.23 -11.05 14.23
C TYR A 111 -17.62 -11.50 14.69
N ASN A 112 -17.89 -11.40 15.98
CA ASN A 112 -19.19 -11.73 16.52
C ASN A 112 -20.22 -10.67 16.08
N GLY A 113 -21.40 -11.10 15.65
CA GLY A 113 -22.48 -10.20 15.23
C GLY A 113 -22.34 -9.61 13.83
N GLN A 114 -21.50 -10.22 12.98
CA GLN A 114 -21.45 -9.97 11.54
C GLN A 114 -22.42 -10.83 10.74
#